data_AF-A0A3A8KJC9-F1
#
_entry.id   AF-A0A3A8KJC9-F1
#
_cell.length_a   1.000
_cell.length_b   1.000
_cell.length_c   1.000
_cell.angle_alpha   90.00
_cell.angle_beta   90.00
_cell.angle_gamma   90.00
#
_symmetry.space_group_name_H-M   'P 1'
#
loop_
_entity.id
_entity.type
_entity.pdbx_description
1 polymer ?
#
loop_
_entity_poly.entity_id
_entity_poly.type
_entity_poly.pdbx_seq_one_letter_code
_entity_poly.pdbx_strand_id
1 'polypeptide(L)'
;MRRKLAENAFFCAAHWKQTPRVVRGALRDYLKHPLGTRMYSYTAAEYWQWAAKVSPEDLPAAEAMVAEVRAYLPSLDEHERRNTEGLLASLKR
;
A
#
# COMPACT_ATOMS: atom_id res chain seq x y z
N MET A 1 2.96 20.74 2.57
CA MET A 1 4.01 19.77 2.96
C MET A 1 3.39 18.38 3.21
N ARG A 2 2.76 17.73 2.21
CA ARG A 2 1.86 16.57 2.49
C ARG A 2 2.07 15.32 1.63
N ARG A 3 2.24 15.45 0.31
CA ARG A 3 2.41 14.28 -0.58
C ARG A 3 3.82 13.69 -0.56
N LYS A 4 4.83 14.53 -0.75
CA LYS A 4 6.24 14.10 -0.88
C LYS A 4 6.83 13.50 0.41
N LEU A 5 6.32 13.92 1.57
CA LEU A 5 6.68 13.31 2.86
C LEU A 5 6.03 11.94 3.06
N ALA A 6 4.76 11.77 2.64
CA ALA A 6 4.10 10.48 2.67
C ALA A 6 4.79 9.48 1.71
N GLU A 7 5.13 9.93 0.50
CA GLU A 7 5.91 9.16 -0.49
C GLU A 7 7.30 8.79 0.08
N ASN A 8 8.06 9.75 0.63
CA ASN A 8 9.37 9.48 1.21
C ASN A 8 9.30 8.56 2.44
N ALA A 9 8.31 8.76 3.33
CA ALA A 9 8.14 7.92 4.51
C ALA A 9 7.71 6.49 4.13
N PHE A 10 6.94 6.32 3.06
CA PHE A 10 6.62 5.03 2.47
C PHE A 10 7.87 4.35 1.87
N PHE A 11 8.68 5.06 1.09
CA PHE A 11 9.95 4.52 0.57
C PHE A 11 10.91 4.14 1.69
N CYS A 12 11.02 4.96 2.74
CA CYS A 12 11.79 4.61 3.94
C CYS A 12 11.19 3.41 4.69
N ALA A 13 9.87 3.28 4.75
CA ALA A 13 9.20 2.14 5.38
C ALA A 13 9.46 0.82 4.63
N ALA A 14 9.29 0.84 3.31
CA ALA A 14 9.49 -0.31 2.43
C ALA A 14 10.97 -0.72 2.33
N HIS A 15 11.90 0.26 2.30
CA HIS A 15 13.33 -0.01 2.13
C HIS A 15 14.14 -0.14 3.42
N TRP A 16 13.77 0.51 4.53
CA TRP A 16 14.56 0.50 5.77
C TRP A 16 14.05 -0.38 6.91
N LYS A 17 12.91 -1.06 6.77
CA LYS A 17 12.47 -2.20 7.62
C LYS A 17 12.49 -2.03 9.16
N GLN A 18 12.67 -0.84 9.75
CA GLN A 18 13.06 -0.76 11.17
C GLN A 18 12.23 0.12 12.11
N THR A 19 11.12 0.74 11.70
CA THR A 19 10.28 1.48 12.68
C THR A 19 8.78 1.39 12.42
N PRO A 20 8.10 0.35 12.94
CA PRO A 20 6.66 0.11 12.80
C PRO A 20 5.77 1.34 13.01
N ARG A 21 6.08 2.17 14.01
CA ARG A 21 5.31 3.36 14.34
C ARG A 21 5.36 4.45 13.25
N VAL A 22 6.51 4.63 12.61
CA VAL A 22 6.72 5.61 11.53
C VAL A 22 6.00 5.12 10.27
N VAL A 23 6.12 3.83 9.97
CA VAL A 23 5.41 3.17 8.86
C VAL A 23 3.90 3.34 9.01
N ARG A 24 3.34 2.99 10.18
CA ARG A 24 1.92 3.15 10.50
C ARG A 24 1.43 4.60 10.35
N GLY A 25 2.20 5.55 10.88
CA GLY A 25 1.86 6.98 10.77
C GLY A 25 1.82 7.47 9.33
N ALA A 26 2.85 7.13 8.54
CA ALA A 26 2.95 7.50 7.13
C ALA A 26 1.82 6.90 6.28
N LEU A 27 1.49 5.62 6.51
CA LEU A 27 0.42 4.92 5.80
C LEU A 27 -0.97 5.44 6.15
N ARG A 28 -1.22 5.80 7.41
CA ARG A 28 -2.50 6.43 7.80
C ARG A 28 -2.68 7.82 7.22
N ASP A 29 -1.60 8.59 7.09
CA ASP A 29 -1.66 9.91 6.45
C ASP A 29 -1.75 9.81 4.92
N TYR A 30 -1.20 8.73 4.34
CA TYR A 30 -1.36 8.39 2.93
C TYR A 30 -2.83 8.17 2.53
N LEU A 31 -3.60 7.47 3.38
CA LEU A 31 -5.04 7.24 3.17
C LEU A 31 -5.88 8.53 3.06
N LYS A 32 -5.35 9.67 3.54
CA LYS A 32 -6.03 10.97 3.45
C LYS A 32 -5.72 11.72 2.15
N HIS A 33 -4.77 11.25 1.35
CA HIS A 33 -4.24 11.93 0.16
C HIS A 33 -4.03 10.95 -0.98
N PRO A 34 -5.02 10.74 -1.87
CA PRO A 34 -4.89 9.75 -2.94
C PRO A 34 -3.74 10.10 -3.88
N LEU A 35 -2.79 9.18 -4.03
CA LEU A 35 -1.91 9.15 -5.19
C LEU A 35 -2.68 8.61 -6.39
N GLY A 36 -2.13 8.77 -7.59
CA GLY A 36 -2.65 8.05 -8.75
C GLY A 36 -2.77 6.55 -8.47
N THR A 37 -3.75 5.91 -9.09
CA THR A 37 -4.13 4.48 -8.92
C THR A 37 -2.94 3.53 -8.83
N ARG A 38 -1.91 3.73 -9.67
CA ARG A 38 -0.69 2.92 -9.66
C ARG A 38 0.02 2.91 -8.31
N MET A 39 0.26 4.08 -7.71
CA MET A 39 0.97 4.17 -6.44
C MET A 39 0.12 3.65 -5.29
N TYR A 40 -1.21 3.81 -5.35
CA TYR A 40 -2.11 3.23 -4.36
C TYR A 40 -2.01 1.70 -4.33
N SER A 41 -2.02 1.05 -5.50
CA SER A 41 -1.84 -0.41 -5.61
C SER A 41 -0.55 -0.89 -4.93
N TYR A 42 0.59 -0.24 -5.21
CA TYR A 42 1.88 -0.57 -4.58
C TYR A 42 1.85 -0.37 -3.07
N THR A 43 1.28 0.75 -2.59
CA THR A 43 1.21 1.02 -1.16
C THR A 43 0.34 0.02 -0.41
N ALA A 44 -0.80 -0.38 -0.97
CA ALA A 44 -1.65 -1.40 -0.37
C ALA A 44 -0.93 -2.75 -0.25
N ALA A 45 -0.20 -3.16 -1.30
CA ALA A 45 0.55 -4.41 -1.31
C ALA A 45 1.69 -4.42 -0.27
N GLU A 46 2.52 -3.38 -0.25
CA GLU A 46 3.62 -3.24 0.72
C GLU A 46 3.11 -3.16 2.16
N TYR A 47 2.01 -2.44 2.39
CA TYR A 47 1.41 -2.38 3.72
C TYR A 47 0.92 -3.75 4.18
N TRP A 48 0.25 -4.49 3.29
CA TRP A 48 -0.22 -5.84 3.60
C TRP A 48 0.93 -6.77 3.96
N GLN A 49 2.00 -6.80 3.14
CA GLN A 49 3.18 -7.64 3.40
C GLN A 49 3.87 -7.29 4.73
N TRP A 50 3.99 -6.00 5.02
CA TRP A 50 4.53 -5.53 6.29
C TRP A 50 3.64 -5.92 7.48
N ALA A 51 2.34 -5.64 7.41
CA ALA A 51 1.38 -5.89 8.49
C ALA A 51 1.28 -7.40 8.78
N ALA A 52 1.19 -8.22 7.75
CA ALA A 52 1.19 -9.68 7.86
C ALA A 52 2.46 -10.22 8.57
N LYS A 53 3.60 -9.55 8.42
CA LYS A 53 4.87 -9.97 9.01
C LYS A 53 5.07 -9.47 10.45
N VAL A 54 4.70 -8.23 10.75
CA VAL A 54 5.14 -7.56 12.00
C VAL A 54 4.07 -6.80 12.76
N SER A 55 2.85 -6.64 12.23
CA SER A 55 1.78 -5.93 12.93
C SER A 55 0.39 -6.49 12.57
N PRO A 56 -0.03 -7.59 13.24
CA PRO A 56 -1.35 -8.16 13.05
C PRO A 56 -2.50 -7.19 13.31
N GLU A 57 -2.32 -6.19 14.18
CA GLU A 57 -3.37 -5.20 14.45
C GLU A 57 -3.65 -4.24 13.28
N ASP A 58 -2.68 -4.09 12.37
CA ASP A 58 -2.79 -3.25 11.17
C ASP A 58 -3.26 -4.04 9.95
N LEU A 59 -3.29 -5.38 10.02
CA LEU A 59 -3.67 -6.25 8.91
C LEU A 59 -5.08 -5.97 8.37
N PRO A 60 -6.12 -5.74 9.21
CA PRO A 60 -7.46 -5.41 8.69
C PRO A 60 -7.49 -4.14 7.85
N ALA A 61 -6.71 -3.13 8.22
CA ALA A 61 -6.61 -1.89 7.45
C ALA A 61 -5.88 -2.11 6.11
N ALA A 62 -4.83 -2.92 6.11
CA ALA A 62 -4.12 -3.28 4.89
C ALA A 62 -4.99 -4.13 3.94
N GLU A 63 -5.79 -5.06 4.46
CA GLU A 63 -6.75 -5.84 3.69
C GLU A 63 -7.85 -4.96 3.07
N ALA A 64 -8.32 -3.94 3.79
CA ALA A 64 -9.28 -2.97 3.24
C ALA A 64 -8.70 -2.20 2.04
N MET A 65 -7.45 -1.74 2.13
CA MET A 65 -6.78 -1.09 1.01
C MET A 65 -6.66 -2.03 -0.19
N VAL A 66 -6.28 -3.30 0.03
CA VAL A 66 -6.22 -4.31 -1.03
C VAL A 66 -7.60 -4.56 -1.66
N ALA A 67 -8.67 -4.53 -0.86
CA ALA A 67 -10.03 -4.65 -1.38
C ALA A 67 -10.42 -3.46 -2.25
N GLU A 68 -10.04 -2.23 -1.88
CA GLU A 68 -10.23 -1.04 -2.73
C GLU A 68 -9.46 -1.16 -4.04
N VAL A 69 -8.21 -1.65 -4.01
CA VAL A 69 -7.43 -1.93 -5.23
C VAL A 69 -8.18 -2.89 -6.15
N ARG A 70 -8.75 -3.96 -5.59
CA ARG A 70 -9.54 -4.93 -6.36
C ARG A 70 -10.79 -4.30 -6.96
N ALA A 71 -11.42 -3.35 -6.27
CA ALA A 71 -12.64 -2.71 -6.72
C ALA A 71 -12.41 -1.79 -7.94
N TYR A 72 -11.28 -1.09 -8.02
CA TYR A 72 -10.98 -0.21 -9.16
C TYR A 72 -10.16 -0.89 -10.28
N LEU A 73 -9.73 -2.15 -10.13
CA LEU A 73 -9.07 -2.92 -11.21
C LEU A 73 -9.77 -2.79 -12.58
N PRO A 74 -11.12 -2.86 -12.68
CA PRO A 74 -11.81 -2.75 -13.96
C PRO A 74 -11.71 -1.37 -14.63
N SER A 75 -11.38 -0.31 -13.87
CA SER A 75 -11.24 1.05 -14.39
C SER A 75 -9.81 1.39 -14.83
N LEU A 76 -8.86 0.48 -14.65
CA LEU A 76 -7.47 0.66 -15.08
C LEU A 76 -7.32 0.36 -16.58
N ASP A 77 -6.34 0.99 -17.21
CA ASP A 77 -5.91 0.57 -18.53
C ASP A 77 -5.30 -0.84 -18.49
N GLU A 78 -5.13 -1.46 -19.66
CA GLU A 78 -4.67 -2.84 -19.75
C GLU A 78 -3.29 -3.06 -19.13
N HIS A 79 -2.37 -2.10 -19.28
CA HIS A 79 -1.01 -2.22 -18.75
C HIS A 79 -1.02 -2.09 -17.22
N GLU A 80 -1.71 -1.09 -16.70
CA GLU A 80 -1.88 -0.86 -15.26
C GLU A 80 -2.61 -2.02 -14.58
N ARG A 81 -3.63 -2.57 -15.23
CA ARG A 81 -4.37 -3.73 -14.75
C ARG A 81 -3.46 -4.95 -14.60
N ARG A 82 -2.72 -5.34 -15.65
CA ARG A 82 -1.81 -6.50 -15.58
C ARG A 82 -0.74 -6.34 -14.49
N ASN A 83 -0.18 -5.15 -14.35
CA ASN A 83 0.80 -4.86 -13.29
C ASN A 83 0.18 -5.00 -11.90
N THR A 84 -1.03 -4.46 -11.72
CA THR A 84 -1.75 -4.53 -10.44
C THR A 84 -2.16 -5.96 -10.11
N GLU A 85 -2.62 -6.74 -11.08
CA GLU A 85 -2.94 -8.16 -10.91
C GLU A 85 -1.71 -8.98 -10.49
N GLY A 86 -0.56 -8.77 -11.14
CA GLY A 86 0.69 -9.42 -10.77
C GLY A 86 1.14 -9.07 -9.35
N LEU A 87 1.00 -7.79 -8.96
CA LEU A 87 1.28 -7.33 -7.61
C LEU A 87 0.36 -8.01 -6.58
N LEU A 88 -0.95 -8.04 -6.83
CA LEU A 88 -1.92 -8.67 -5.93
C LEU A 88 -1.72 -10.18 -5.82
N ALA A 89 -1.34 -10.86 -6.91
CA ALA A 89 -1.03 -12.28 -6.90
C ALA A 89 0.20 -12.62 -6.04
N SER A 90 1.10 -11.66 -5.80
CA SER A 90 2.28 -11.84 -4.94
C SER A 90 1.95 -11.85 -3.44
N LEU A 91 0.76 -11.39 -3.06
CA LEU A 91 0.27 -11.36 -1.67
C LEU A 91 -0.19 -12.76 -1.25
N LYS A 92 0.76 -13.66 -0.97
CA LYS A 92 0.47 -15.00 -0.45
C LYS A 92 0.18 -14.93 1.06
N ARG A 93 -0.91 -15.59 1.47
CA ARG A 93 -1.21 -15.92 2.87
C ARG A 93 -0.22 -16.92 3.43
#